data_AF-T0Y8W8-F1
#
_entry.id   AF-T0Y8W8-F1
#
_cell.length_a   1.000
_cell.length_b   1.000
_cell.length_c   1.000
_cell.angle_alpha   90.00
_cell.angle_beta   90.00
_cell.angle_gamma   90.00
#
_symmetry.space_group_name_H-M   'P 1'
#
loop_
_entity.id
_entity.type
_entity.pdbx_description
1 polymer ?
#
loop_
_entity_poly.entity_id
_entity_poly.type
_entity_poly.pdbx_seq_one_letter_code
_entity_poly.pdbx_strand_id
1 'polypeptide(L)'
;MTEHKLLNVSLAAACIALLGATGQAFGAQAQRGVFGTLANGKRIDSVELTSAAGIRVRIITLGARIQSIYTPDRKGKLGDIVLGFSNPQAYVKYGNYF
;
A
#
# COMPACT_ATOMS: atom_id res chain seq x y z
N MET A 1 -20.99 -15.94 50.12
CA MET A 1 -21.40 -15.30 48.84
C MET A 1 -20.20 -14.61 48.15
N THR A 2 -19.00 -15.19 48.17
CA THR A 2 -17.77 -14.51 47.70
C THR A 2 -16.98 -15.31 46.65
N GLU A 3 -17.31 -16.59 46.41
CA GLU A 3 -16.58 -17.44 45.46
C GLU A 3 -17.00 -17.27 44.00
N HIS A 4 -18.25 -16.87 43.71
CA HIS A 4 -18.71 -16.65 42.33
C HIS A 4 -18.11 -15.40 41.66
N LYS A 5 -17.55 -14.47 42.44
CA LYS A 5 -17.01 -13.20 41.90
C LYS A 5 -15.59 -13.36 41.33
N LEU A 6 -14.82 -14.34 41.82
CA LEU A 6 -13.48 -14.64 41.32
C LEU A 6 -13.49 -15.45 40.02
N LEU A 7 -14.47 -16.34 39.83
CA LEU A 7 -14.60 -17.15 38.61
C LEU A 7 -14.88 -16.28 37.37
N ASN A 8 -15.69 -15.23 37.52
CA ASN A 8 -16.06 -14.34 36.41
C ASN A 8 -14.93 -13.36 36.01
N VAL A 9 -14.04 -13.02 36.95
CA VAL A 9 -12.92 -12.10 36.69
C VAL A 9 -11.81 -12.78 35.88
N SER A 10 -11.58 -14.08 36.10
CA SER A 10 -10.64 -14.87 35.28
C SER A 10 -11.15 -15.13 33.86
N LEU A 11 -12.47 -15.28 33.68
CA LEU A 11 -13.07 -15.47 32.36
C LEU A 11 -13.06 -14.17 31.52
N ALA A 12 -13.15 -13.01 32.18
CA ALA A 12 -13.02 -11.70 31.52
C ALA A 12 -11.58 -11.39 31.08
N ALA A 13 -10.57 -11.81 31.86
CA ALA A 13 -9.16 -11.64 31.51
C ALA A 13 -8.72 -12.58 30.36
N ALA A 14 -9.30 -13.77 30.27
CA ALA A 14 -9.03 -14.71 29.17
C ALA A 14 -9.56 -14.21 27.81
N CYS A 15 -10.67 -13.47 27.79
CA CYS A 15 -11.20 -12.88 26.54
C CYS A 15 -10.35 -11.72 26.01
N ILE A 16 -9.67 -10.95 26.87
CA ILE A 16 -8.83 -9.81 26.43
C ILE A 16 -7.52 -10.29 25.77
N ALA A 17 -7.02 -11.48 26.13
CA ALA A 17 -5.81 -12.05 25.51
C ALA A 17 -6.06 -12.67 24.12
N LEU A 18 -7.31 -12.99 23.77
CA LEU A 18 -7.68 -13.59 22.48
C LEU A 18 -8.02 -12.57 21.38
N LEU A 19 -8.17 -11.29 21.72
CA LEU A 19 -8.42 -10.20 20.76
C LEU A 19 -7.15 -9.70 20.04
N GLY A 20 -5.96 -10.13 20.46
CA GLY A 20 -4.68 -9.72 19.89
C GLY A 20 -4.17 -10.57 18.71
N ALA A 21 -4.86 -11.67 18.38
CA ALA A 21 -4.50 -12.54 17.26
C ALA A 21 -5.26 -12.18 15.98
N THR A 22 -5.44 -10.89 15.69
CA THR A 22 -5.71 -10.49 14.31
C THR A 22 -4.42 -10.75 13.54
N GLY A 23 -4.36 -11.90 12.86
CA GLY A 23 -3.29 -12.20 11.92
C GLY A 23 -3.13 -10.99 11.01
N GLN A 24 -1.95 -10.37 11.05
CA GLN A 24 -1.57 -9.33 10.10
C GLN A 24 -1.84 -9.90 8.72
N ALA A 25 -2.81 -9.35 8.00
CA ALA A 25 -3.08 -9.80 6.66
C ALA A 25 -1.80 -9.56 5.84
N PHE A 26 -1.21 -10.63 5.29
CA PHE A 26 -0.05 -10.57 4.39
C PHE A 26 -0.42 -9.99 3.01
N GLY A 27 -1.26 -8.95 3.00
CA GLY A 27 -1.53 -8.15 1.81
C GLY A 27 -0.42 -7.15 1.58
N ALA A 28 -0.28 -6.67 0.34
CA ALA A 28 0.64 -5.58 0.06
C ALA A 28 0.27 -4.33 0.89
N GLN A 29 1.26 -3.72 1.55
CA GLN A 29 1.07 -2.46 2.26
C GLN A 29 0.76 -1.36 1.25
N ALA A 30 -0.32 -0.60 1.46
CA ALA A 30 -0.70 0.51 0.60
C ALA A 30 -0.38 1.86 1.28
N GLN A 31 0.37 2.72 0.59
CA GLN A 31 0.68 4.07 1.04
C GLN A 31 0.20 5.10 0.01
N ARG A 32 -0.54 6.11 0.46
CA ARG A 32 -0.96 7.25 -0.38
C ARG A 32 0.11 8.35 -0.40
N GLY A 33 0.21 9.04 -1.53
CA GLY A 33 1.11 10.18 -1.73
C GLY A 33 0.61 11.10 -2.84
N VAL A 34 1.39 12.14 -3.12
CA VAL A 34 1.13 13.07 -4.23
C VAL A 34 2.08 12.77 -5.36
N PHE A 35 1.57 12.55 -6.57
CA PHE A 35 2.39 12.40 -7.76
C PHE A 35 2.73 13.76 -8.39
N GLY A 36 1.77 14.68 -8.39
CA GLY A 36 1.99 16.04 -8.87
C GLY A 36 0.67 16.78 -9.13
N THR A 37 0.77 17.91 -9.82
CA THR A 37 -0.37 18.76 -10.15
C THR A 37 -0.33 19.06 -11.65
N LEU A 38 -1.47 18.95 -12.34
CA LEU A 38 -1.61 19.31 -13.75
C LEU A 38 -1.60 20.84 -13.95
N ALA A 39 -1.41 21.27 -15.20
CA ALA A 39 -1.41 22.70 -15.55
C ALA A 39 -2.73 23.41 -15.21
N ASN A 40 -3.85 22.69 -15.20
CA ASN A 40 -5.16 23.20 -14.78
C ASN A 40 -5.37 23.21 -13.26
N GLY A 41 -4.33 22.97 -12.46
CA GLY A 41 -4.41 22.92 -11.00
C GLY A 41 -4.94 21.62 -10.42
N LYS A 42 -5.34 20.64 -11.23
CA LYS A 42 -5.83 19.34 -10.73
C LYS A 42 -4.67 18.55 -10.11
N ARG A 43 -4.79 18.25 -8.81
CA ARG A 43 -3.89 17.36 -8.08
C ARG A 43 -4.07 15.91 -8.54
N ILE A 44 -2.94 15.23 -8.75
CA ILE A 44 -2.85 13.80 -9.06
C ILE A 44 -2.17 13.12 -7.88
N ASP A 45 -2.89 12.19 -7.26
CA ASP A 45 -2.39 11.38 -6.15
C ASP A 45 -1.76 10.08 -6.68
N SER A 46 -0.99 9.45 -5.82
CA SER A 46 -0.44 8.11 -6.03
C SER A 46 -0.79 7.16 -4.89
N VAL A 47 -0.86 5.88 -5.21
CA VAL A 47 -0.88 4.77 -4.25
C VAL A 47 0.34 3.89 -4.54
N GLU A 48 1.20 3.71 -3.56
CA GLU A 48 2.31 2.76 -3.61
C GLU A 48 1.92 1.48 -2.87
N LEU A 49 1.99 0.35 -3.56
CA LEU A 49 1.75 -0.99 -3.04
C LEU A 49 3.08 -1.70 -2.85
N THR A 50 3.36 -2.20 -1.65
CA THR A 50 4.58 -2.91 -1.32
C THR A 50 4.27 -4.34 -0.89
N SER A 51 4.77 -5.32 -1.64
CA SER A 51 4.65 -6.74 -1.29
C SER A 51 5.73 -7.14 -0.29
N ALA A 52 5.47 -8.19 0.50
CA ALA A 52 6.46 -8.84 1.37
C ALA A 52 7.71 -9.32 0.59
N ALA A 53 7.58 -9.59 -0.71
CA ALA A 53 8.69 -9.97 -1.58
C ALA A 53 9.56 -8.78 -2.07
N GLY A 54 9.32 -7.56 -1.58
CA GLY A 54 10.08 -6.37 -1.95
C GLY A 54 9.68 -5.73 -3.30
N ILE A 55 8.62 -6.23 -3.94
CA ILE A 55 8.04 -5.61 -5.13
C ILE A 55 7.30 -4.33 -4.72
N ARG A 56 7.53 -3.23 -5.45
CA ARG A 56 6.83 -1.96 -5.25
C ARG A 56 6.13 -1.52 -6.53
N VAL A 57 4.84 -1.26 -6.46
CA VAL A 57 4.03 -0.78 -7.58
C VAL A 57 3.46 0.59 -7.23
N ARG A 58 3.68 1.59 -8.08
CA ARG A 58 3.04 2.90 -7.91
C ARG A 58 1.94 3.08 -8.94
N ILE A 59 0.74 3.39 -8.47
CA ILE A 59 -0.45 3.66 -9.29
C ILE A 59 -0.81 5.13 -9.11
N ILE A 60 -1.18 5.83 -10.17
CA ILE A 60 -1.59 7.24 -10.13
C ILE A 60 -3.07 7.41 -10.47
N THR A 61 -3.72 8.42 -9.87
CA THR A 61 -5.16 8.68 -10.10
C THR A 61 -5.48 9.20 -11.50
N LEU A 62 -4.46 9.54 -12.30
CA LEU A 62 -4.61 9.91 -13.70
C LEU A 62 -4.87 8.66 -14.57
N GLY A 63 -6.13 8.25 -14.63
CA GLY A 63 -6.59 7.08 -15.40
C GLY A 63 -6.23 5.74 -14.75
N ALA A 64 -5.97 5.70 -13.44
CA ALA A 64 -5.56 4.51 -12.69
C ALA A 64 -4.32 3.81 -13.27
N ARG A 65 -3.40 4.59 -13.86
CA ARG A 65 -2.20 4.05 -14.53
C ARG A 65 -1.17 3.52 -13.54
N ILE A 66 -0.50 2.44 -13.91
CA ILE A 66 0.75 2.01 -13.28
C ILE A 66 1.85 2.97 -13.76
N GLN A 67 2.49 3.65 -12.81
CA GLN A 67 3.56 4.61 -13.08
C GLN A 67 4.94 3.96 -12.99
N SER A 68 5.14 3.02 -12.05
CA SER A 68 6.41 2.29 -11.88
C SER A 68 6.17 0.92 -11.25
N ILE A 69 7.00 -0.06 -11.60
CA ILE A 69 7.07 -1.37 -10.94
C ILE A 69 8.53 -1.67 -10.64
N TYR A 70 8.92 -1.62 -9.38
CA TYR A 70 10.25 -2.05 -8.93
C TYR A 70 10.20 -3.52 -8.53
N THR A 71 11.02 -4.34 -9.19
CA THR A 71 11.18 -5.77 -8.89
C THR A 71 12.67 -6.14 -8.75
N PRO A 72 13.04 -7.08 -7.87
CA PRO A 72 14.42 -7.53 -7.75
C PRO A 72 14.83 -8.39 -8.96
N ASP A 73 16.06 -8.19 -9.44
CA ASP A 73 16.71 -9.10 -10.38
C ASP A 73 17.26 -10.36 -9.67
N ARG A 74 17.97 -11.22 -10.41
CA ARG A 74 18.60 -12.45 -9.86
C ARG A 74 19.57 -12.18 -8.69
N LYS A 75 20.15 -10.98 -8.61
CA LYS A 75 21.08 -10.57 -7.55
C LYS A 75 20.37 -9.77 -6.44
N GLY A 76 19.03 -9.67 -6.48
CA GLY A 76 18.23 -8.92 -5.53
C GLY A 76 18.20 -7.41 -5.79
N LYS A 77 18.76 -6.92 -6.90
CA LYS A 77 18.80 -5.48 -7.20
C LYS A 77 17.44 -5.06 -7.77
N LEU A 78 16.82 -4.06 -7.15
CA LEU A 78 15.56 -3.50 -7.64
C LEU A 78 15.77 -2.69 -8.92
N GLY A 79 14.90 -2.90 -9.91
CA GLY A 79 14.81 -2.09 -11.12
C GLY A 79 13.36 -1.82 -11.52
N ASP A 80 13.11 -0.65 -12.11
CA ASP A 80 11.81 -0.31 -12.70
C ASP A 80 11.66 -1.02 -14.04
N ILE A 81 10.59 -1.80 -14.20
CA ILE A 81 10.37 -2.65 -15.38
C ILE A 81 9.27 -2.14 -16.31
N VAL A 82 8.69 -0.97 -16.04
CA VAL A 82 7.69 -0.36 -16.92
C VAL A 82 8.21 0.96 -17.49
N LEU A 83 7.74 1.30 -18.68
CA LEU A 83 7.93 2.64 -19.22
C LEU A 83 6.90 3.57 -18.60
N GLY A 84 7.36 4.75 -18.21
CA GLY A 84 6.52 5.75 -17.57
C GLY A 84 7.20 7.10 -17.51
N PHE A 85 6.51 8.06 -16.93
CA PHE A 85 7.02 9.41 -16.73
C PHE A 85 7.10 9.75 -15.26
N SER A 86 8.00 10.68 -14.94
CA SER A 86 8.19 11.19 -13.59
C SER A 86 7.22 12.33 -13.21
N ASN A 87 6.36 12.80 -14.14
CA ASN A 87 5.41 13.88 -13.89
C ASN A 87 4.08 13.68 -14.65
N PRO A 88 2.95 14.23 -14.16
CA PRO A 88 1.63 14.04 -14.78
C PRO A 88 1.45 14.80 -16.10
N GLN A 89 2.21 15.86 -16.35
CA GLN A 89 2.15 16.64 -17.59
C GLN A 89 2.58 15.80 -18.80
N ALA A 90 3.63 15.00 -18.64
CA ALA A 90 4.14 14.14 -19.72
C ALA A 90 3.11 13.09 -20.15
N TYR A 91 2.34 12.53 -19.21
CA TYR A 91 1.22 11.62 -19.51
C TYR A 91 0.09 12.29 -20.29
N VAL A 92 -0.16 13.58 -20.07
CA VAL A 92 -1.17 14.33 -20.85
C VAL A 92 -0.63 14.72 -22.23
N LYS A 93 0.65 15.09 -22.31
CA LYS A 93 1.27 15.63 -23.52
C LYS A 93 1.53 14.57 -24.58
N TYR A 94 2.09 13.43 -24.19
CA TYR A 94 2.63 12.47 -25.14
C TYR A 94 1.70 11.28 -25.41
N GLY A 95 0.54 11.21 -24.74
CA GLY A 95 -0.34 10.04 -24.86
C GLY A 95 0.30 8.77 -24.31
N ASN A 96 -0.38 7.63 -24.49
CA ASN A 96 -0.10 6.38 -23.78
C ASN A 96 1.24 5.76 -24.20
N TYR A 97 2.08 5.46 -23.21
CA TYR A 97 3.14 4.47 -23.38
C TYR A 97 2.64 3.07 -23.03
N PHE A 98 1.49 2.96 -22.33
CA PHE A 98 0.46 1.90 -22.33
C PHE A 98 -0.85 2.52 -21.78
#